data_AF-A0A7V9HMX1-F1
#
_entry.id   AF-A0A7V9HMX1-F1
#
_cell.length_a   1.000
_cell.length_b   1.000
_cell.length_c   1.000
_cell.angle_alpha   90.00
_cell.angle_beta   90.00
_cell.angle_gamma   90.00
#
_symmetry.space_group_name_H-M   'P 1'
#
loop_
_entity.id
_entity.type
_entity.pdbx_description
1 polymer ?
#
loop_
_entity_poly.entity_id
_entity_poly.type
_entity_poly.pdbx_seq_one_letter_code
_entity_poly.pdbx_strand_id
1 'polypeptide(L)'
;MPTTALRLRTNELGQVLIPAELGHALGVEPGEFVVARVQDGRLTIQTLRSREEGVWAVFAGDSGSMVDSLIADRRVEFRREMIEAGVDEAEIETIDQRQIEAPREQA
;
A
#
# COMPACT_ATOMS: atom_id res chain seq x y z
N MET A 1 9.78 0.82 -23.25
CA MET A 1 10.48 -0.41 -22.81
C MET A 1 10.41 -1.42 -23.94
N PRO A 2 11.52 -2.05 -24.36
CA PRO A 2 11.48 -3.07 -25.41
C PRO A 2 10.71 -4.29 -24.89
N THR A 3 9.71 -4.73 -25.66
CA THR A 3 8.95 -5.95 -25.37
C THR A 3 9.68 -7.12 -26.04
N THR A 4 10.41 -7.91 -25.25
CA THR A 4 11.03 -9.15 -25.72
C THR A 4 9.99 -10.27 -25.70
N ALA A 5 9.71 -10.87 -26.87
CA ALA A 5 8.79 -11.99 -27.00
C ALA A 5 9.56 -13.25 -27.40
N LEU A 6 9.48 -14.30 -26.57
CA LEU A 6 10.08 -15.60 -26.85
C LEU A 6 9.01 -16.69 -26.83
N ARG A 7 9.06 -17.62 -27.78
CA ARG A 7 8.17 -18.77 -27.81
C ARG A 7 8.70 -19.85 -26.89
N LEU A 8 7.97 -20.13 -25.82
CA LEU A 8 8.30 -21.18 -24.86
C LEU A 8 7.42 -22.41 -25.11
N ARG A 9 7.95 -23.59 -24.79
CA ARG A 9 7.21 -24.86 -24.85
C ARG A 9 7.02 -25.38 -23.43
N THR A 10 5.81 -25.84 -23.13
CA THR A 10 5.50 -26.57 -21.91
C THR A 10 6.06 -27.98 -21.95
N ASN A 11 6.59 -28.46 -20.83
CA ASN A 11 6.96 -29.86 -20.68
C ASN A 11 5.71 -30.72 -20.39
N GLU A 12 5.91 -32.04 -20.25
CA GLU A 12 4.85 -33.01 -19.96
C GLU A 12 4.12 -32.74 -18.63
N LEU A 13 4.78 -32.05 -17.70
CA LEU A 13 4.24 -31.65 -16.40
C LEU A 13 3.55 -30.27 -16.44
N GLY A 14 3.44 -29.65 -17.63
CA GLY A 14 2.84 -28.32 -17.79
C GLY A 14 3.69 -27.17 -17.27
N GLN A 15 4.98 -27.40 -17.01
CA GLN A 15 5.92 -26.36 -16.59
C GLN A 15 6.51 -25.64 -17.79
N VAL A 16 6.76 -24.33 -17.61
CA VAL A 16 7.49 -23.50 -18.57
C VAL A 16 8.80 -23.10 -17.92
N LEU A 17 9.92 -23.38 -18.60
CA LEU A 17 11.23 -22.93 -18.18
C LEU A 17 11.36 -21.44 -18.54
N ILE A 18 11.74 -20.60 -17.57
CA ILE A 18 12.11 -19.21 -17.81
C ILE A 18 13.58 -19.19 -18.21
N PRO A 19 13.93 -18.84 -19.47
CA PRO A 19 15.33 -18.78 -19.89
C PRO A 19 16.07 -17.65 -19.16
N ALA A 20 17.38 -17.79 -19.02
CA ALA A 20 18.23 -16.82 -18.31
C ALA A 20 18.05 -15.39 -18.82
N GLU A 21 17.89 -15.21 -20.14
CA GLU A 21 17.63 -13.92 -20.78
C GLU A 21 16.37 -13.21 -20.22
N LEU A 22 15.28 -13.95 -20.03
CA LEU A 22 14.04 -13.42 -19.43
C LEU A 22 14.19 -13.23 -17.92
N GLY A 23 14.88 -14.14 -17.24
CA GLY A 23 15.19 -14.02 -15.80
C GLY A 23 15.98 -12.75 -15.50
N HIS A 24 17.05 -12.48 -16.24
CA HIS A 24 17.86 -11.27 -16.11
C HIS A 24 17.07 -10.00 -16.45
N ALA A 25 16.23 -10.03 -17.50
CA ALA A 25 15.38 -8.90 -17.85
C ALA A 25 14.31 -8.60 -16.78
N LEU A 26 13.84 -9.62 -16.06
CA LEU A 26 12.94 -9.50 -14.90
C LEU A 26 13.68 -9.13 -13.60
N GLY A 27 15.01 -9.23 -13.57
CA GLY A 27 15.82 -9.05 -12.36
C GLY A 27 15.62 -10.17 -11.33
N VAL A 28 15.31 -11.39 -11.78
CA VAL A 28 15.13 -12.57 -10.92
C VAL A 28 16.47 -13.27 -10.72
N GLU A 29 16.87 -13.43 -9.45
CA GLU A 29 18.04 -14.24 -9.08
C GLU A 29 17.67 -15.71 -8.81
N PRO A 30 18.59 -16.67 -8.98
CA PRO A 30 18.35 -18.06 -8.63
C PRO A 30 17.93 -18.22 -7.16
N GLY A 31 16.80 -18.89 -6.92
CA GLY A 31 16.25 -19.11 -5.58
C GLY A 31 15.31 -17.99 -5.11
N GLU A 32 15.11 -16.94 -5.89
CA GLU A 32 14.13 -15.90 -5.60
C GLU A 32 12.69 -16.34 -5.93
N PHE A 33 11.74 -15.90 -5.11
CA PHE A 33 10.32 -16.16 -5.36
C PHE A 33 9.75 -15.17 -6.37
N VAL A 34 8.97 -15.69 -7.32
CA VAL A 34 8.22 -14.90 -8.29
C VAL A 34 6.72 -15.11 -8.09
N VAL A 35 5.94 -14.09 -8.41
CA VAL A 35 4.48 -14.13 -8.38
C VAL A 35 3.97 -14.34 -9.80
N ALA A 36 3.26 -15.44 -10.03
CA ALA A 36 2.56 -15.73 -11.27
C ALA A 36 1.07 -15.41 -11.11
N ARG A 37 0.50 -14.67 -12.06
CA ARG A 37 -0.93 -14.32 -12.09
C ARG A 37 -1.50 -14.55 -13.49
N VAL A 38 -2.71 -15.08 -13.55
CA VAL A 38 -3.49 -15.15 -14.78
C VAL A 38 -4.54 -14.03 -14.76
N GLN A 39 -4.54 -13.20 -15.79
CA GLN A 39 -5.52 -12.13 -15.98
C GLN A 39 -5.82 -11.98 -17.47
N ASP A 40 -7.09 -11.95 -17.86
CA ASP A 40 -7.53 -11.78 -19.26
C ASP A 40 -6.87 -12.77 -20.25
N GLY A 41 -6.69 -14.02 -19.81
CA GLY A 41 -6.02 -15.06 -20.62
C GLY A 41 -4.50 -14.89 -20.74
N ARG A 42 -3.89 -13.97 -19.99
CA ARG A 42 -2.44 -13.71 -19.99
C ARG A 42 -1.82 -14.17 -18.67
N LEU A 43 -0.74 -14.93 -18.78
CA LEU A 43 0.13 -15.23 -17.64
C LEU A 43 1.13 -14.09 -17.47
N THR A 44 1.08 -13.40 -16.34
CA THR A 44 2.05 -12.36 -15.97
C THR A 44 2.89 -12.87 -14.82
N ILE A 45 4.21 -12.72 -14.94
CA ILE A 45 5.19 -13.08 -13.91
C ILE A 45 5.86 -11.80 -13.45
N GLN A 46 5.92 -11.58 -12.14
CA GLN A 46 6.53 -10.41 -11.53
C GLN A 46 7.41 -10.85 -10.35
N THR A 47 8.48 -10.10 -10.07
CA THR A 47 9.21 -10.24 -8.81
C THR A 47 8.34 -9.74 -7.66
N LEU A 48 8.59 -10.25 -6.45
CA LEU A 48 7.89 -9.76 -5.27
C LEU A 48 8.18 -8.26 -5.04
N ARG A 49 9.44 -7.85 -5.24
CA ARG A 49 9.87 -6.44 -5.15
C ARG A 49 9.07 -5.52 -6.07
N SER A 50 8.97 -5.86 -7.36
CA SER A 50 8.23 -5.01 -8.31
C SER A 50 6.74 -4.92 -7.99
N ARG A 51 6.18 -5.92 -7.29
CA ARG A 51 4.80 -5.86 -6.80
C ARG A 51 4.66 -4.88 -5.62
N GLU A 52 5.60 -4.91 -4.68
CA GLU A 52 5.64 -3.96 -3.57
C GLU A 52 5.79 -2.53 -4.09
N GLU A 53 6.72 -2.29 -5.00
CA GLU A 53 6.92 -0.99 -5.65
C GLU A 53 5.64 -0.52 -6.37
N GLY A 54 4.92 -1.40 -7.05
CA GLY A 54 3.64 -1.07 -7.69
C GLY A 54 2.55 -0.69 -6.68
N VAL A 55 2.48 -1.35 -5.54
CA VAL A 55 1.57 -0.98 -4.44
C VAL A 55 1.96 0.38 -3.86
N TRP A 56 3.24 0.57 -3.54
CA TRP A 56 3.74 1.84 -3.03
C TRP A 56 3.57 2.99 -4.03
N ALA A 57 3.69 2.74 -5.33
CA ALA A 57 3.46 3.74 -6.37
C ALA A 57 2.00 4.23 -6.43
N VAL A 58 1.02 3.38 -6.09
CA VAL A 58 -0.38 3.80 -5.93
C VAL A 58 -0.53 4.78 -4.77
N PHE A 59 0.22 4.55 -3.69
CA PHE A 59 0.18 5.38 -2.47
C PHE A 59 1.18 6.55 -2.48
N ALA A 60 2.14 6.58 -3.42
CA ALA A 60 3.18 7.60 -3.49
C ALA A 60 2.66 8.99 -3.92
N GLY A 61 1.43 9.05 -4.47
CA GLY A 61 0.73 10.31 -4.77
C GLY A 61 -0.08 10.87 -3.60
N ASP A 62 -0.38 10.06 -2.58
CA ASP A 62 -1.07 10.50 -1.39
C ASP A 62 -0.07 11.13 -0.42
N SER A 63 0.26 12.39 -0.70
CA SER A 63 1.03 13.28 0.20
C SER A 63 0.23 13.75 1.41
N GLY A 64 -1.02 13.29 1.56
CA GLY A 64 -1.84 13.46 2.75
C GLY A 64 -1.82 12.21 3.59
N SER A 65 -1.43 12.33 4.87
CA SER A 65 -1.74 11.33 5.88
C SER A 65 -3.26 11.18 5.91
N MET A 66 -3.78 10.09 5.34
CA MET A 66 -5.21 9.72 5.44
C MET A 66 -5.66 9.75 6.90
N VAL A 67 -4.73 9.46 7.82
CA VAL A 67 -4.91 9.57 9.26
C VAL A 67 -5.15 11.02 9.70
N ASP A 68 -4.43 12.02 9.20
CA ASP A 68 -4.65 13.43 9.55
C ASP A 68 -6.01 13.95 9.05
N SER A 69 -6.46 13.52 7.86
CA SER A 69 -7.82 13.84 7.39
C SER A 69 -8.89 13.23 8.30
N LEU A 70 -8.72 11.97 8.70
CA LEU A 70 -9.66 11.28 9.60
C LEU A 70 -9.65 11.89 11.02
N ILE A 71 -8.49 12.33 11.52
CA ILE A 71 -8.37 13.05 12.79
C ILE A 71 -9.06 14.41 12.71
N ALA A 72 -8.87 15.15 11.62
CA ALA A 72 -9.53 16.44 11.40
C ALA A 72 -11.05 16.30 11.35
N ASP A 73 -11.56 15.31 10.61
CA ASP A 73 -12.99 15.03 10.52
C ASP A 73 -13.57 14.68 11.89
N ARG A 74 -12.88 13.82 12.67
CA ARG A 74 -13.33 13.44 14.00
C ARG A 74 -13.38 14.63 14.97
N ARG A 75 -12.44 15.58 14.88
CA ARG A 75 -12.44 16.81 15.70
C ARG A 75 -13.60 17.74 15.36
N VAL A 76 -13.94 17.85 14.08
CA VAL A 76 -15.09 18.65 13.62
C VAL A 76 -16.40 18.07 14.13
N GLU A 77 -16.56 16.75 14.03
CA GLU A 77 -17.72 16.05 14.59
C GLU A 77 -17.82 16.22 16.11
N PHE A 78 -16.71 16.05 16.84
CA PHE A 78 -16.67 16.21 18.29
C PHE A 78 -17.08 17.63 18.73
N ARG A 79 -16.56 18.67 18.07
CA ARG A 79 -16.96 20.06 18.34
C ARG A 79 -18.45 20.26 18.10
N ARG A 80 -18.99 19.68 17.03
CA ARG A 80 -20.41 19.76 16.71
C ARG A 80 -21.28 19.08 17.76
N GLU A 81 -20.94 17.86 18.15
CA GLU A 81 -21.64 17.10 19.20
C GLU A 81 -21.61 17.85 20.55
N MET A 82 -20.49 18.48 20.91
CA MET A 82 -20.36 19.24 22.15
C MET A 82 -21.17 20.54 22.16
N ILE A 83 -21.20 21.27 21.03
CA ILE A 83 -22.04 22.48 20.90
C ILE A 83 -23.53 22.08 20.93
N GLU A 84 -23.92 21.00 20.25
CA GLU A 84 -25.28 20.46 20.29
C GLU A 84 -25.67 19.98 21.71
N ALA A 85 -24.69 19.53 22.52
CA ALA A 85 -24.86 19.19 23.93
C ALA A 85 -24.84 20.40 24.89
N GLY A 86 -24.70 21.63 24.38
CA GLY A 86 -24.75 22.86 25.17
C GLY A 86 -23.45 23.20 25.91
N VAL A 87 -22.31 22.69 25.45
CA VAL A 87 -20.99 23.03 26.01
C VAL A 87 -20.46 24.30 25.33
N ASP A 88 -20.03 25.27 26.13
CA ASP A 88 -19.46 26.53 25.66
C ASP A 88 -18.11 26.30 24.92
N GLU A 89 -17.88 27.07 23.85
CA GLU A 89 -16.76 26.90 22.92
C GLU A 89 -15.37 26.96 23.59
N ALA A 90 -15.23 27.73 24.67
CA ALA A 90 -14.01 27.84 25.47
C ALA A 90 -13.67 26.55 26.24
N GLU A 91 -14.67 25.74 26.58
CA GLU A 91 -14.48 24.48 27.31
C GLU A 91 -14.08 23.34 26.35
N ILE A 92 -14.52 23.40 25.10
CA ILE A 92 -14.18 22.45 24.02
C ILE A 92 -12.69 22.55 23.66
N GLU A 93 -12.14 23.77 23.57
CA GLU A 93 -10.71 23.99 23.28
C GLU A 93 -9.80 23.43 24.39
N THR A 94 -10.27 23.48 25.64
CA THR A 94 -9.57 22.95 26.82
C THR A 94 -9.57 21.41 26.90
N ILE A 95 -10.48 20.74 26.18
CA ILE A 95 -10.58 19.27 26.12
C ILE A 95 -9.66 18.70 25.02
N ASP A 96 -9.60 19.35 23.84
CA ASP A 96 -8.73 18.93 22.73
C ASP A 96 -7.24 18.99 23.12
N GLN A 97 -6.82 20.01 23.90
CA GLN A 97 -5.45 20.12 24.41
C GLN A 97 -5.05 18.99 25.38
N ARG A 98 -5.97 18.51 26.23
CA ARG A 98 -5.67 17.43 27.20
C ARG A 98 -5.53 16.04 26.58
N GLN A 99 -6.12 15.79 25.41
CA GLN A 99 -5.98 14.49 24.73
C GLN A 99 -4.65 14.32 23.98
N ILE A 100 -3.93 15.41 23.68
CA ILE A 100 -2.64 15.35 22.96
C ILE A 100 -1.46 15.10 23.92
N GLU A 101 -1.60 15.48 25.20
CA GLU A 101 -0.54 15.39 26.21
C GLU A 101 -0.64 14.15 27.13
N ALA A 102 -1.33 13.07 26.73
CA ALA A 102 -1.18 11.81 27.46
C ALA A 102 0.26 11.31 27.25
N PRO A 103 1.11 11.24 28.30
CA PRO A 103 2.46 10.75 28.12
C PRO A 103 2.37 9.31 27.64
N ARG A 104 3.06 9.00 26.53
CA ARG A 104 3.49 7.64 26.25
C ARG A 104 4.41 7.25 27.40
N GLU A 105 3.84 6.68 28.45
CA GLU A 105 4.58 6.06 29.52
C GLU A 105 5.44 4.96 28.87
N GLN A 106 6.74 5.17 28.99
CA GLN A 106 7.79 4.36 28.39
C GLN A 106 7.91 3.05 29.18
N ALA A 107 8.06 1.96 28.42
CA ALA A 107 8.78 0.71 28.75
C ALA A 107 8.47 -0.02 30.07
#